data_AF-A0A2D9Q3I0-F1
#
_entry.id   AF-A0A2D9Q3I0-F1
#
_cell.length_a   1.000
_cell.length_b   1.000
_cell.length_c   1.000
_cell.angle_alpha   90.00
_cell.angle_beta   90.00
_cell.angle_gamma   90.00
#
_symmetry.space_group_name_H-M   'P 1'
#
loop_
_entity.id
_entity.type
_entity.pdbx_description
1 polymer ?
#
loop_
_entity_poly.entity_id
_entity_poly.type
_entity_poly.pdbx_seq_one_letter_code
_entity_poly.pdbx_strand_id
1 'polypeptide(L)'
;MVDQNLLLVAYAVPMVFGLVLMTKSGDGFANGLSQRNPLLAHARRRHMLGMNIVALLGFVVSVHTLWISNKISEGANVCSTATVFSCDDVLGNAQYNVDPVFGISWGLIGMFAFGAVMFITNSVGKEPDALWAESYMRYGMYMTGAGMLVIALLVSYEVRMEKICQFCTMAHIANVLCLFGFWRAGKLHEAGAWNDNEPSTSA
;
A
#
# COMPACT_ATOMS: atom_id res chain seq x y z
N MET A 1 -11.39 -24.26 -4.67
CA MET A 1 -10.62 -23.05 -4.99
C MET A 1 -11.31 -21.89 -4.32
N VAL A 2 -10.60 -21.04 -3.57
CA VAL A 2 -11.19 -19.84 -2.96
C VAL A 2 -11.54 -18.85 -4.07
N ASP A 3 -12.69 -18.20 -3.96
CA ASP A 3 -13.14 -17.19 -4.91
C ASP A 3 -12.15 -16.01 -4.94
N GLN A 4 -11.64 -15.69 -6.12
CA GLN A 4 -10.68 -14.59 -6.32
C GLN A 4 -11.30 -13.23 -5.98
N ASN A 5 -12.60 -13.05 -6.22
CA ASN A 5 -13.31 -11.84 -5.85
C ASN A 5 -13.39 -11.69 -4.33
N LEU A 6 -13.57 -12.80 -3.59
CA LEU A 6 -13.56 -12.79 -2.13
C LEU A 6 -12.18 -12.39 -1.58
N LEU A 7 -11.10 -12.87 -2.21
CA LEU A 7 -9.74 -12.48 -1.86
C LEU A 7 -9.47 -10.99 -2.15
N LEU A 8 -9.94 -10.49 -3.30
CA LEU A 8 -9.85 -9.07 -3.63
C LEU A 8 -10.60 -8.20 -2.63
N VAL A 9 -11.81 -8.59 -2.22
CA VAL A 9 -12.58 -7.90 -1.17
C VAL A 9 -11.84 -7.95 0.16
N ALA A 10 -11.26 -9.09 0.53
CA ALA A 10 -10.47 -9.25 1.75
C ALA A 10 -9.22 -8.35 1.79
N TYR A 11 -8.69 -7.93 0.64
CA TYR A 11 -7.63 -6.91 0.56
C TYR A 11 -8.16 -5.49 0.46
N ALA A 12 -9.23 -5.27 -0.30
CA ALA A 12 -9.79 -3.93 -0.52
C ALA A 12 -10.38 -3.32 0.75
N VAL A 13 -11.13 -4.10 1.54
CA VAL A 13 -11.76 -3.62 2.79
C VAL A 13 -10.73 -3.06 3.78
N PRO A 14 -9.67 -3.79 4.19
CA PRO A 14 -8.68 -3.24 5.11
C PRO A 14 -7.83 -2.13 4.47
N MET A 15 -7.68 -2.10 3.13
CA MET A 15 -6.99 -1.00 2.43
C MET A 15 -7.79 0.31 2.51
N VAL A 16 -9.10 0.24 2.26
CA VAL A 16 -10.02 1.37 2.43
C VAL A 16 -10.05 1.80 3.89
N PHE A 17 -10.07 0.86 4.84
CA PHE A 17 -9.97 1.18 6.26
C PHE A 17 -8.67 1.93 6.58
N GLY A 18 -7.53 1.49 6.07
CA GLY A 18 -6.24 2.20 6.20
C GLY A 18 -6.30 3.63 5.65
N LEU A 19 -6.91 3.82 4.47
CA LEU A 19 -7.14 5.16 3.90
C LEU A 19 -8.03 6.03 4.79
N VAL A 20 -9.15 5.50 5.30
CA VAL A 20 -10.04 6.24 6.20
C VAL A 20 -9.27 6.78 7.42
N LEU A 21 -8.40 5.96 8.02
CA LEU A 21 -7.56 6.36 9.15
C LEU A 21 -6.59 7.50 8.82
N MET A 22 -6.10 7.58 7.58
CA MET A 22 -5.20 8.66 7.11
C MET A 22 -5.91 10.01 6.93
N THR A 23 -7.24 10.01 6.78
CA THR A 23 -8.03 11.21 6.47
C THR A 23 -8.72 11.80 7.71
N LYS A 24 -9.33 12.99 7.54
CA LYS A 24 -10.18 13.61 8.58
C LYS A 24 -11.43 12.79 8.91
N SER A 25 -11.91 11.96 7.99
CA SER A 25 -13.01 11.03 8.29
C SER A 25 -12.65 10.03 9.39
N GLY A 26 -11.35 9.75 9.55
CA GLY A 26 -10.83 9.00 10.67
C GLY A 26 -11.04 9.67 12.03
N ASP A 27 -11.22 11.00 12.11
CA ASP A 27 -11.51 11.72 13.37
C ASP A 27 -12.89 11.36 13.90
N GLY A 28 -13.91 11.35 13.03
CA GLY A 28 -15.26 10.92 13.40
C GLY A 28 -15.30 9.46 13.86
N PHE A 29 -14.58 8.58 13.17
CA PHE A 29 -14.48 7.16 13.54
C PHE A 29 -13.68 6.97 14.84
N ALA A 30 -12.57 7.70 15.01
CA ALA A 30 -11.76 7.66 16.22
C ALA A 30 -12.52 8.20 17.43
N ASN A 31 -13.38 9.21 17.31
CA ASN A 31 -14.18 9.70 18.43
C ASN A 31 -15.19 8.67 18.95
N GLY A 32 -15.73 7.81 18.08
CA GLY A 32 -16.59 6.69 18.48
C GLY A 32 -15.82 5.50 19.07
N LEU A 33 -14.55 5.32 18.69
CA LEU A 33 -13.72 4.18 19.09
C LEU A 33 -12.65 4.53 20.14
N SER A 34 -12.43 5.81 20.45
CA SER A 34 -11.39 6.31 21.37
C SER A 34 -11.63 5.82 22.79
N GLN A 35 -12.89 5.58 23.17
CA GLN A 35 -13.23 4.95 24.45
C GLN A 35 -12.72 3.50 24.55
N ARG A 36 -12.45 2.83 23.43
CA ARG A 36 -11.94 1.45 23.38
C ARG A 36 -10.46 1.35 23.05
N ASN A 37 -9.89 2.32 22.35
CA ASN A 37 -8.46 2.29 22.00
C ASN A 37 -7.81 3.69 22.02
N PRO A 38 -6.98 4.01 23.03
CA PRO A 38 -6.33 5.31 23.15
C PRO A 38 -5.31 5.56 22.02
N LEU A 39 -4.85 4.52 21.31
CA LEU A 39 -3.94 4.67 20.17
C LEU A 39 -4.57 5.45 19.00
N LEU A 40 -5.90 5.49 18.90
CA LEU A 40 -6.62 6.19 17.84
C LEU A 40 -6.93 7.66 18.17
N ALA A 41 -6.70 8.08 19.42
CA ALA A 41 -7.01 9.44 19.87
C ALA A 41 -6.10 10.48 19.20
N HIS A 42 -4.84 10.13 18.92
CA HIS A 42 -3.89 11.05 18.32
C HIS A 42 -3.85 10.93 16.80
N ALA A 43 -3.94 12.07 16.11
CA ALA A 43 -3.98 12.15 14.65
C ALA A 43 -2.76 11.48 13.99
N ARG A 44 -1.55 11.72 14.51
CA ARG A 44 -0.31 11.09 14.04
C ARG A 44 -0.38 9.57 14.13
N ARG A 45 -0.69 9.02 15.31
CA ARG A 45 -0.73 7.56 15.54
C ARG A 45 -1.74 6.88 14.63
N ARG A 46 -2.92 7.47 14.47
CA ARG A 46 -3.95 6.97 13.56
C ARG A 46 -3.49 7.00 12.11
N HIS A 47 -2.87 8.09 11.68
CA HIS A 47 -2.35 8.24 10.33
C HIS A 47 -1.25 7.22 10.01
N MET A 48 -0.27 7.06 10.90
CA MET A 48 0.81 6.08 10.75
C MET A 48 0.30 4.64 10.82
N LEU A 49 -0.73 4.36 11.62
CA LEU A 49 -1.40 3.06 11.62
C LEU A 49 -2.06 2.77 10.26
N GLY A 50 -2.78 3.75 9.70
CA GLY A 50 -3.35 3.62 8.35
C GLY A 50 -2.28 3.32 7.29
N MET A 51 -1.14 4.00 7.36
CA MET A 51 0.00 3.76 6.46
C MET A 51 0.59 2.36 6.62
N ASN A 52 0.75 1.87 7.85
CA ASN A 52 1.22 0.50 8.09
C ASN A 52 0.23 -0.55 7.55
N ILE A 53 -1.09 -0.34 7.68
CA ILE A 53 -2.09 -1.25 7.13
C ILE A 53 -2.00 -1.30 5.60
N VAL A 54 -1.94 -0.14 4.94
CA VAL A 54 -1.84 -0.07 3.47
C VAL A 54 -0.53 -0.67 2.98
N ALA A 55 0.60 -0.38 3.63
CA ALA A 55 1.91 -0.92 3.26
C ALA A 55 1.96 -2.45 3.44
N LEU A 56 1.41 -2.97 4.55
CA LEU A 56 1.30 -4.41 4.77
C LEU A 56 0.43 -5.08 3.70
N LEU A 57 -0.68 -4.46 3.29
CA LEU A 57 -1.52 -5.01 2.22
C LEU A 57 -0.82 -4.95 0.87
N GLY A 58 -0.10 -3.88 0.56
CA GLY A 58 0.75 -3.81 -0.64
C GLY A 58 1.80 -4.93 -0.65
N PHE A 59 2.42 -5.23 0.50
CA PHE A 59 3.32 -6.36 0.67
C PHE A 59 2.61 -7.69 0.41
N VAL A 60 1.48 -7.95 1.08
CA VAL A 60 0.73 -9.21 0.94
C VAL A 60 0.23 -9.41 -0.49
N VAL A 61 -0.30 -8.37 -1.14
CA VAL A 61 -0.71 -8.42 -2.55
C VAL A 61 0.48 -8.70 -3.45
N SER A 62 1.65 -8.10 -3.19
CA SER A 62 2.87 -8.38 -3.96
C SER A 62 3.32 -9.84 -3.82
N VAL A 63 3.31 -10.39 -2.60
CA VAL A 63 3.55 -11.83 -2.35
C VAL A 63 2.54 -12.69 -3.11
N HIS A 64 1.27 -12.28 -3.11
CA HIS A 64 0.22 -12.99 -3.82
C HIS A 64 0.43 -12.96 -5.34
N THR A 65 0.80 -11.83 -5.94
CA THR A 65 1.12 -11.77 -7.38
C THR A 65 2.30 -12.67 -7.75
N LEU A 66 3.32 -12.75 -6.89
CA LEU A 66 4.44 -13.68 -7.07
C LEU A 66 3.98 -15.14 -6.96
N TRP A 67 3.12 -15.46 -5.99
CA TRP A 67 2.53 -16.79 -5.85
C TRP A 67 1.69 -17.16 -7.08
N ILE A 68 0.87 -16.24 -7.61
CA ILE A 68 0.08 -16.44 -8.83
C ILE A 68 1.01 -16.74 -10.00
N SER A 69 2.05 -15.93 -10.21
CA SER A 69 3.03 -16.15 -11.28
C SER A 69 3.66 -17.55 -11.20
N ASN A 70 4.03 -17.99 -10.00
CA ASN A 70 4.59 -19.34 -9.80
C ASN A 70 3.55 -20.42 -10.11
N LYS A 71 2.29 -20.25 -9.69
CA LYS A 71 1.22 -21.21 -10.00
C LYS A 71 0.89 -21.28 -11.48
N ILE A 72 0.92 -20.17 -12.21
CA ILE A 72 0.76 -20.18 -13.66
C ILE A 72 1.89 -20.97 -14.32
N SER A 73 3.13 -20.82 -13.84
CA SER A 73 4.26 -21.60 -14.36
C SER A 73 4.14 -23.11 -14.11
N GLU A 74 3.41 -23.52 -13.06
CA GLU A 74 3.06 -24.93 -12.79
C GLU A 74 1.87 -25.44 -13.65
N GLY A 75 1.29 -24.60 -14.50
CA GLY A 75 0.14 -24.92 -15.36
C GLY A 75 -1.22 -24.66 -14.71
N ALA A 76 -1.27 -23.96 -13.57
CA ALA A 76 -2.54 -23.52 -12.99
C ALA A 76 -3.10 -22.33 -13.78
N ASN A 77 -4.42 -22.17 -13.70
CA ASN A 77 -5.11 -21.01 -14.23
C ASN A 77 -5.70 -20.21 -13.06
N VAL A 78 -5.27 -18.96 -12.89
CA VAL A 78 -5.66 -18.14 -11.74
C VAL A 78 -6.22 -16.80 -12.22
N CYS A 79 -7.48 -16.53 -11.88
CA CYS A 79 -8.17 -15.31 -12.31
C CYS A 79 -8.10 -15.13 -13.85
N SER A 80 -8.19 -16.22 -14.61
CA SER A 80 -8.38 -16.15 -16.06
C SER A 80 -9.86 -16.07 -16.37
N THR A 81 -10.22 -15.08 -17.16
CA THR A 81 -11.55 -15.01 -17.77
C THR A 81 -11.36 -14.70 -19.25
N ALA A 82 -12.35 -15.03 -20.08
CA ALA A 82 -12.36 -14.63 -21.49
C ALA A 82 -12.55 -13.10 -21.68
N THR A 83 -12.58 -12.33 -20.59
CA THR A 83 -12.80 -10.88 -20.61
C THR A 83 -11.47 -10.12 -20.55
N VAL A 84 -11.55 -8.79 -20.44
CA VAL A 84 -10.41 -7.89 -20.24
C VAL A 84 -9.72 -8.15 -18.88
N PHE A 85 -10.42 -8.70 -17.88
CA PHE A 85 -9.83 -8.98 -16.56
C PHE A 85 -9.21 -10.37 -16.53
N SER A 86 -7.89 -10.44 -16.61
CA SER A 86 -7.14 -11.69 -16.61
C SER A 86 -5.77 -11.50 -15.95
N CYS A 87 -5.62 -12.00 -14.72
CA CYS A 87 -4.30 -11.98 -14.07
C CYS A 87 -3.37 -13.04 -14.67
N ASP A 88 -3.94 -14.11 -15.21
CA ASP A 88 -3.24 -15.19 -15.91
C ASP A 88 -2.45 -14.67 -17.11
N ASP A 89 -3.10 -13.89 -17.97
CA ASP A 89 -2.49 -13.32 -19.17
C ASP A 89 -1.36 -12.33 -18.83
N VAL A 90 -1.54 -11.52 -17.78
CA VAL A 90 -0.59 -10.48 -17.38
C VAL A 90 0.62 -11.06 -16.63
N LEU A 91 0.37 -11.85 -15.57
CA LEU A 91 1.43 -12.41 -14.73
C LEU A 91 2.10 -13.64 -15.34
N GLY A 92 1.41 -14.35 -16.23
CA GLY A 92 1.99 -15.45 -17.02
C GLY A 92 2.88 -14.97 -18.17
N ASN A 93 2.85 -13.68 -18.53
CA ASN A 93 3.67 -13.16 -19.61
C ASN A 93 5.14 -13.00 -19.17
N ALA A 94 6.01 -13.88 -19.67
CA ALA A 94 7.43 -13.89 -19.34
C ALA A 94 8.20 -12.63 -19.78
N GLN A 95 7.66 -11.80 -20.68
CA GLN A 95 8.29 -10.54 -21.08
C GLN A 95 7.85 -9.36 -20.22
N TYR A 96 6.59 -9.34 -19.77
CA TYR A 96 6.02 -8.19 -19.07
C TYR A 96 5.98 -8.34 -17.54
N ASN A 97 6.02 -9.57 -17.00
CA ASN A 97 6.02 -9.82 -15.55
C ASN A 97 7.43 -9.79 -14.91
N VAL A 98 8.44 -9.37 -15.66
CA VAL A 98 9.82 -9.21 -15.16
C VAL A 98 10.34 -7.82 -15.47
N ASP A 99 11.26 -7.34 -14.65
CA ASP A 99 11.99 -6.12 -14.96
C ASP A 99 12.93 -6.34 -16.17
N PRO A 100 13.02 -5.37 -17.09
CA PRO A 100 13.76 -5.56 -18.34
C PRO A 100 15.28 -5.51 -18.19
N VAL A 101 15.81 -5.20 -17.00
CA VAL A 101 17.25 -5.02 -16.77
C VAL A 101 17.86 -6.25 -16.10
N PHE A 102 17.22 -6.76 -15.05
CA PHE A 102 17.70 -7.86 -14.21
C PHE A 102 16.85 -9.13 -14.35
N GLY A 103 15.68 -9.07 -14.99
CA GLY A 103 14.79 -10.23 -15.17
C GLY A 103 14.11 -10.69 -13.87
N ILE A 104 13.99 -9.82 -12.88
CA ILE A 104 13.36 -10.07 -11.59
C ILE A 104 11.85 -9.84 -11.70
N SER A 105 11.05 -10.74 -11.11
CA SER A 105 9.59 -10.56 -11.08
C SER A 105 9.18 -9.26 -10.39
N TRP A 106 8.23 -8.54 -10.98
CA TRP A 106 7.66 -7.33 -10.37
C TRP A 106 6.99 -7.62 -9.02
N GLY A 107 6.42 -8.80 -8.83
CA GLY A 107 5.87 -9.22 -7.53
C GLY A 107 6.94 -9.28 -6.43
N LEU A 108 8.16 -9.71 -6.77
CA LEU A 108 9.29 -9.74 -5.84
C LEU A 108 9.80 -8.32 -5.53
N ILE A 109 9.92 -7.47 -6.54
CA ILE A 109 10.29 -6.06 -6.37
C ILE A 109 9.28 -5.34 -5.47
N GLY A 110 7.99 -5.54 -5.72
CA GLY A 110 6.90 -5.00 -4.91
C GLY A 110 6.98 -5.46 -3.45
N MET A 111 7.29 -6.73 -3.21
CA MET A 111 7.46 -7.28 -1.86
C MET A 111 8.56 -6.55 -1.09
N PHE A 112 9.73 -6.35 -1.68
CA PHE A 112 10.82 -5.61 -1.02
C PHE A 112 10.48 -4.12 -0.86
N ALA A 113 9.87 -3.50 -1.87
CA ALA A 113 9.49 -2.08 -1.82
C ALA A 113 8.47 -1.81 -0.70
N PHE A 114 7.37 -2.56 -0.65
CA PHE A 114 6.36 -2.40 0.41
C PHE A 114 6.87 -2.84 1.78
N GLY A 115 7.76 -3.83 1.86
CA GLY A 115 8.44 -4.18 3.11
C GLY A 115 9.28 -3.02 3.65
N ALA A 116 10.04 -2.34 2.78
CA ALA A 116 10.81 -1.16 3.15
C ALA A 116 9.93 0.03 3.51
N VAL A 117 8.83 0.28 2.77
CA VAL A 117 7.83 1.30 3.14
C VAL A 117 7.26 0.99 4.52
N MET A 118 6.82 -0.25 4.77
CA MET A 118 6.26 -0.66 6.06
C MET A 118 7.26 -0.47 7.19
N PHE A 119 8.54 -0.80 6.98
CA PHE A 119 9.60 -0.52 7.95
C PHE A 119 9.69 0.97 8.27
N ILE A 120 9.79 1.83 7.25
CA ILE A 120 9.84 3.29 7.41
C ILE A 120 8.64 3.80 8.20
N THR A 121 7.42 3.40 7.81
CA THR A 121 6.20 3.87 8.45
C THR A 121 6.06 3.36 9.88
N ASN A 122 6.55 2.16 10.18
CA ASN A 122 6.55 1.62 11.53
C ASN A 122 7.56 2.32 12.43
N SER A 123 8.78 2.53 11.93
CA SER A 123 9.86 3.21 12.64
C SER A 123 9.46 4.64 12.99
N VAL A 124 9.02 5.45 12.00
CA VAL A 124 8.60 6.83 12.24
C VAL A 124 7.38 6.90 13.17
N GLY A 125 6.45 5.95 13.06
CA GLY A 125 5.28 5.91 13.94
C GLY A 125 5.63 5.63 15.40
N LYS A 126 6.71 4.89 15.67
CA LYS A 126 7.17 4.54 17.03
C LYS A 126 8.11 5.58 17.63
N GLU A 127 9.00 6.14 16.81
CA GLU A 127 10.00 7.12 17.24
C GLU A 127 9.89 8.42 16.41
N PRO A 128 8.79 9.17 16.61
CA PRO A 128 8.46 10.33 15.78
C PRO A 128 9.36 11.56 16.01
N ASP A 129 10.05 11.61 17.16
CA ASP A 129 10.94 12.70 17.56
C ASP A 129 12.43 12.36 17.33
N ALA A 130 12.72 11.20 16.74
CA ALA A 130 14.08 10.81 16.43
C ALA A 130 14.66 11.67 15.30
N LEU A 131 15.97 11.96 15.39
CA LEU A 131 16.70 12.76 14.39
C LEU A 131 16.61 12.20 12.96
N TRP A 132 16.34 10.90 12.81
CA TRP A 132 16.21 10.22 11.53
C TRP A 132 14.78 10.17 10.98
N ALA A 133 13.76 10.53 11.78
CA ALA A 133 12.36 10.35 11.43
C ALA A 133 11.98 11.17 10.18
N GLU A 134 12.42 12.43 10.08
CA GLU A 134 12.17 13.30 8.92
C GLU A 134 12.80 12.73 7.64
N SER A 135 14.06 12.27 7.74
CA SER A 135 14.78 11.64 6.62
C SER A 135 14.05 10.39 6.13
N TYR A 136 13.56 9.55 7.04
CA TYR A 136 12.81 8.34 6.71
C TYR A 136 11.48 8.67 6.01
N MET A 137 10.76 9.69 6.47
CA MET A 137 9.55 10.16 5.80
C MET A 137 9.83 10.65 4.37
N ARG A 138 10.94 11.36 4.17
CA ARG A 138 11.41 11.78 2.83
C ARG A 138 11.77 10.59 1.95
N TYR A 139 12.48 9.60 2.48
CA TYR A 139 12.80 8.37 1.74
C TYR A 139 11.53 7.61 1.33
N GLY A 140 10.55 7.48 2.24
CA GLY A 140 9.27 6.88 1.92
C GLY A 140 8.51 7.63 0.81
N MET A 141 8.51 8.97 0.85
CA MET A 141 7.95 9.81 -0.21
C MET A 141 8.66 9.59 -1.56
N TYR A 142 9.99 9.57 -1.58
CA TYR A 142 10.76 9.34 -2.80
C TYR A 142 10.59 7.93 -3.36
N MET A 143 10.56 6.91 -2.50
CA MET A 143 10.33 5.53 -2.91
C MET A 143 8.95 5.35 -3.55
N THR A 144 7.89 5.84 -2.89
CA THR A 144 6.52 5.73 -3.42
C THR A 144 6.30 6.62 -4.65
N GLY A 145 6.99 7.77 -4.72
CA GLY A 145 7.05 8.62 -5.90
C GLY A 145 7.72 7.95 -7.10
N ALA A 146 8.88 7.31 -6.90
CA ALA A 146 9.54 6.50 -7.92
C ALA A 146 8.67 5.30 -8.34
N GLY A 147 7.94 4.71 -7.39
CA GLY A 147 6.95 3.67 -7.64
C GLY A 147 5.88 4.09 -8.67
N MET A 148 5.52 5.39 -8.74
CA MET A 148 4.58 5.86 -9.76
C MET A 148 5.11 5.74 -11.18
N LEU A 149 6.42 5.88 -11.40
CA LEU A 149 7.04 5.68 -12.71
C LEU A 149 6.99 4.20 -13.12
N VAL A 150 7.25 3.30 -12.15
CA VAL A 150 7.12 1.85 -12.36
C VAL A 150 5.67 1.49 -12.66
N ILE A 151 4.70 2.03 -11.92
CA ILE A 151 3.28 1.79 -12.17
C ILE A 151 2.88 2.28 -13.57
N ALA A 152 3.33 3.45 -14.01
CA ALA A 152 3.06 3.93 -15.35
C ALA A 152 3.59 2.96 -16.43
N LEU A 153 4.78 2.39 -16.22
CA LEU A 153 5.33 1.35 -17.09
C LEU A 153 4.46 0.08 -17.08
N LEU A 154 4.09 -0.42 -15.91
CA LEU A 154 3.28 -1.65 -15.78
C LEU A 154 1.89 -1.50 -16.38
N VAL A 155 1.24 -0.35 -16.17
CA VAL A 155 -0.04 -0.03 -16.82
C VAL A 155 0.14 0.05 -18.34
N SER A 156 1.27 0.55 -18.85
CA SER A 156 1.54 0.53 -20.30
C SER A 156 1.63 -0.90 -20.85
N TYR A 157 2.10 -1.87 -20.06
CA TYR A 157 2.12 -3.28 -20.46
C TYR A 157 0.72 -3.88 -20.47
N GLU A 158 -0.10 -3.59 -19.46
CA GLU A 158 -1.52 -4.00 -19.42
C GLU A 158 -2.30 -3.47 -20.63
N VAL A 159 -2.08 -2.20 -21.01
CA VAL A 159 -2.69 -1.60 -22.20
C VAL A 159 -2.24 -2.31 -23.48
N ARG A 160 -0.95 -2.67 -23.61
CA ARG A 160 -0.43 -3.40 -24.79
C ARG A 160 -0.96 -4.82 -24.89
N MET A 161 -1.25 -5.47 -23.77
CA MET A 161 -1.83 -6.81 -23.73
C MET A 161 -3.36 -6.77 -23.91
N GLU A 162 -4.00 -5.61 -23.81
CA GLU A 162 -5.45 -5.44 -23.73
C GLU A 162 -6.07 -6.22 -22.55
N LYS A 163 -5.30 -6.37 -21.48
CA LYS A 163 -5.65 -7.16 -20.28
C LYS A 163 -5.31 -6.41 -19.01
N ILE A 164 -6.21 -6.47 -18.04
CA ILE A 164 -6.08 -5.81 -16.73
C ILE A 164 -5.96 -6.87 -15.65
N CYS A 165 -4.93 -6.77 -14.81
CA CYS A 165 -4.72 -7.62 -13.65
C CYS A 165 -5.28 -6.94 -12.39
N GLN A 166 -6.30 -7.55 -11.78
CA GLN A 166 -6.98 -6.99 -10.59
C GLN A 166 -6.03 -6.91 -9.38
N PHE A 167 -5.18 -7.93 -9.18
CA PHE A 167 -4.19 -7.91 -8.10
C PHE A 167 -3.08 -6.88 -8.32
N CYS A 168 -2.66 -6.67 -9.57
CA CYS A 168 -1.67 -5.67 -9.95
C CYS A 168 -2.24 -4.27 -9.70
N THR A 169 -3.50 -4.03 -10.08
CA THR A 169 -4.25 -2.81 -9.77
C THR A 169 -4.30 -2.55 -8.26
N MET A 170 -4.53 -3.58 -7.43
CA MET A 170 -4.50 -3.43 -5.96
C MET A 170 -3.12 -3.03 -5.43
N ALA A 171 -2.04 -3.56 -5.99
CA ALA A 171 -0.68 -3.14 -5.65
C ALA A 171 -0.41 -1.68 -6.08
N HIS A 172 -0.89 -1.28 -7.26
CA HIS A 172 -0.77 0.11 -7.73
C HIS A 172 -1.51 1.08 -6.81
N ILE A 173 -2.74 0.73 -6.41
CA ILE A 173 -3.54 1.51 -5.45
C ILE A 173 -2.79 1.62 -4.12
N ALA A 174 -2.24 0.52 -3.59
CA ALA A 174 -1.49 0.56 -2.34
C ALA A 174 -0.32 1.57 -2.39
N ASN A 175 0.44 1.63 -3.49
CA ASN A 175 1.52 2.60 -3.65
C ASN A 175 0.99 4.04 -3.70
N VAL A 176 -0.09 4.30 -4.45
CA VAL A 176 -0.73 5.62 -4.53
C VAL A 176 -1.20 6.08 -3.14
N LEU A 177 -1.79 5.17 -2.36
CA LEU A 177 -2.24 5.45 -1.01
C LEU A 177 -1.07 5.69 -0.05
N CYS A 178 0.04 4.96 -0.16
CA CYS A 178 1.25 5.23 0.62
C CYS A 178 1.86 6.59 0.25
N LEU A 179 1.91 6.95 -1.04
CA LEU A 179 2.37 8.27 -1.49
C LEU A 179 1.50 9.40 -0.92
N PHE A 180 0.18 9.23 -0.99
CA PHE A 180 -0.78 10.13 -0.35
C PHE A 180 -0.55 10.23 1.16
N GLY A 181 -0.30 9.11 1.84
CA GLY A 181 0.06 9.05 3.25
C GLY A 181 1.28 9.90 3.57
N PHE A 182 2.41 9.68 2.89
CA PHE A 182 3.63 10.47 3.11
C PHE A 182 3.42 11.96 2.84
N TRP A 183 2.73 12.32 1.77
CA TRP A 183 2.38 13.72 1.48
C TRP A 183 1.52 14.34 2.60
N ARG A 184 0.51 13.61 3.08
CA ARG A 184 -0.41 14.07 4.13
C ARG A 184 0.28 14.18 5.48
N ALA A 185 1.21 13.29 5.79
CA ALA A 185 2.05 13.35 6.97
C ALA A 185 2.96 14.60 6.96
N GLY A 186 3.52 14.97 5.82
CA GLY A 186 4.21 16.26 5.64
C GLY A 186 3.30 17.44 5.98
N LYS A 187 2.04 17.40 5.53
CA LYS A 187 1.04 18.42 5.91
C LYS A 187 0.67 18.41 7.40
N LEU A 188 0.76 17.28 8.10
CA LEU A 188 0.57 17.23 9.56
C LEU A 188 1.71 17.92 10.31
N HIS A 189 2.96 17.75 9.85
CA HIS A 189 4.12 18.48 10.39
C HIS A 189 3.97 19.98 10.19
N GLU A 190 3.66 20.44 8.96
CA GLU A 190 3.47 21.86 8.67
C GLU A 190 2.35 22.50 9.51
N ALA A 191 1.28 21.75 9.81
CA ALA A 191 0.14 22.24 10.58
C ALA A 191 0.34 22.18 12.11
N GLY A 192 1.50 21.70 12.59
CA GLY A 192 1.75 21.54 14.03
C GLY A 192 0.95 20.41 14.71
N ALA A 193 0.27 19.56 13.94
CA ALA A 193 -0.56 18.46 14.43
C ALA A 193 0.21 17.12 14.56
N TRP A 194 1.53 17.16 14.41
CA TRP A 194 2.41 15.99 14.51
C TRP A 194 2.62 15.54 15.95
N ASN A 195 2.72 16.47 16.89
CA ASN A 195 2.96 16.16 18.29
C ASN A 195 1.65 15.76 18.97
N ASP A 196 1.71 14.73 19.80
CA ASP A 196 0.61 14.29 20.66
C ASP A 196 0.47 15.30 21.82
N ASN A 197 0.17 16.57 21.53
CA ASN A 197 -0.12 17.54 22.59
C ASN A 197 -1.41 17.07 23.30
N GLU A 198 -1.38 17.01 24.63
CA GLU A 198 -2.54 16.64 25.44
C GLU A 198 -3.76 17.50 25.03
N PRO A 199 -4.99 16.95 25.04
CA PRO A 199 -6.16 17.79 24.99
C PRO A 199 -6.02 18.77 26.15
N SER A 200 -5.96 20.06 25.85
CA SER A 200 -5.90 21.11 26.86
C SER A 200 -6.97 20.82 27.90
N THR A 201 -6.53 20.40 29.09
CA THR A 201 -7.29 20.50 30.34
C THR A 201 -7.59 21.98 30.51
N SER A 202 -8.69 22.42 29.88
CA SER A 202 -9.34 23.67 30.22
C SER A 202 -10.12 23.38 31.48
N ALA A 203 -9.73 24.11 32.53
CA ALA A 203 -10.22 24.03 33.89
C ALA A 203 -11.75 24.20 34.01
#